data_AF-A0A1H6Y919-F1
#
_entry.id   AF-A0A1H6Y919-F1
#
_cell.length_a   1.000
_cell.length_b   1.000
_cell.length_c   1.000
_cell.angle_alpha   90.00
_cell.angle_beta   90.00
_cell.angle_gamma   90.00
#
_symmetry.space_group_name_H-M   'P 1'
#
loop_
_entity.id
_entity.type
_entity.pdbx_description
1 polymer ?
#
loop_
_entity_poly.entity_id
_entity_poly.type
_entity_poly.pdbx_seq_one_letter_code
_entity_poly.pdbx_strand_id
1 'polypeptide(L)'
;MKNIYIFGSVVRGEIDQYSDVDLLLISDENMQDIDPNKYSLYTPSRIEEMFKEGNPFAWHLYYESKLVYSSGEDFLLSLGKPSKYSACKADLIKFKKLFDESVDSMRSNEYSIVFDLAMIFLAIRNFSTCYTLGCYERPIFSRQSFEKLTDYPLILDSRIKEMLMMSRISSTRGINYYISSETLSLFEKEIEKIDKWFNEILESYESRV
;
A
#
# COMPACT_ATOMS: atom_id res chain seq x y z
N MET A 1 -27.07 6.75 7.56
CA MET A 1 -26.57 5.39 7.93
C MET A 1 -25.24 5.54 8.65
N LYS A 2 -24.86 4.63 9.56
CA LYS A 2 -23.53 4.65 10.22
C LYS A 2 -22.94 3.25 10.37
N ASN A 3 -21.77 3.00 9.76
CA ASN A 3 -21.02 1.76 9.90
C ASN A 3 -19.56 2.04 10.24
N ILE A 4 -18.99 1.26 11.16
CA ILE A 4 -17.58 1.33 11.56
C ILE A 4 -16.93 -0.02 11.27
N TYR A 5 -15.78 0.01 10.60
CA TYR A 5 -14.98 -1.18 10.30
C TYR A 5 -13.56 -1.00 10.83
N ILE A 6 -12.94 -2.13 11.18
CA ILE A 6 -11.48 -2.24 11.23
C ILE A 6 -11.01 -2.93 9.95
N PHE A 7 -9.83 -2.57 9.47
CA PHE A 7 -9.20 -3.22 8.33
C PHE A 7 -7.67 -3.23 8.50
N GLY A 8 -6.93 -3.56 7.45
CA GLY A 8 -5.48 -3.39 7.48
C GLY A 8 -4.75 -4.50 8.24
N SER A 9 -3.64 -4.15 8.89
CA SER A 9 -2.70 -5.12 9.50
C SER A 9 -3.34 -5.92 10.63
N VAL A 10 -4.24 -5.29 11.40
CA VAL A 10 -4.94 -5.91 12.52
C VAL A 10 -5.79 -7.08 12.07
N VAL A 11 -6.56 -6.92 10.99
CA VAL A 11 -7.42 -7.99 10.45
C VAL A 11 -6.58 -9.12 9.83
N ARG A 12 -5.42 -8.79 9.26
CA ARG A 12 -4.48 -9.78 8.71
C ARG A 12 -3.67 -10.54 9.78
N GLY A 13 -3.62 -10.03 11.01
CA GLY A 13 -2.69 -10.53 12.05
C GLY A 13 -1.23 -10.14 11.83
N GLU A 14 -0.96 -9.15 10.97
CA GLU A 14 0.39 -8.66 10.65
C GLU A 14 0.76 -7.43 11.51
N ILE A 15 0.67 -7.56 12.84
CA ILE A 15 0.84 -6.47 13.80
C ILE A 15 2.28 -6.43 14.32
N ASP A 16 2.84 -5.23 14.43
CA ASP A 16 4.08 -4.94 15.16
C ASP A 16 3.97 -3.66 15.99
N GLN A 17 5.06 -3.25 16.64
CA GLN A 17 5.10 -2.03 17.48
C GLN A 17 4.83 -0.72 16.71
N TYR A 18 4.87 -0.76 15.37
CA TYR A 18 4.58 0.37 14.49
C TYR A 18 3.26 0.18 13.74
N SER A 19 2.41 -0.75 14.15
CA SER A 19 1.11 -0.94 13.52
C SER A 19 0.07 -0.06 14.20
N ASP A 20 -0.63 0.75 13.41
CA ASP A 20 -1.82 1.47 13.86
C ASP A 20 -3.06 0.60 13.62
N VAL A 21 -4.18 0.97 14.25
CA VAL A 21 -5.48 0.37 13.97
C VAL A 21 -6.15 1.20 12.87
N ASP A 22 -6.26 0.63 11.68
CA ASP A 22 -6.98 1.27 10.57
C ASP A 22 -8.49 1.19 10.80
N LEU A 23 -9.11 2.35 11.08
CA LEU A 23 -10.55 2.48 11.28
C LEU A 23 -11.20 3.17 10.09
N LEU A 24 -12.34 2.64 9.65
CA LEU A 24 -13.17 3.22 8.60
C LEU A 24 -14.53 3.56 9.18
N LEU A 25 -14.96 4.81 9.01
CA LEU A 25 -16.34 5.26 9.28
C LEU A 25 -17.02 5.57 7.96
N ILE A 26 -18.12 4.87 7.69
CA ILE A 26 -19.02 5.15 6.58
C ILE A 26 -20.30 5.77 7.15
N SER A 27 -20.58 7.02 6.80
CA SER A 27 -21.76 7.72 7.29
C SER A 27 -22.33 8.76 6.30
N ASP A 28 -23.65 8.93 6.32
CA ASP A 28 -24.35 10.06 5.66
C ASP A 28 -24.52 11.26 6.60
N GLU A 29 -24.24 11.07 7.89
CA GLU A 29 -24.38 12.10 8.91
C GLU A 29 -23.18 13.05 8.91
N ASN A 30 -23.33 14.20 9.56
CA ASN A 30 -22.21 15.11 9.76
C ASN A 30 -21.12 14.41 10.63
N MET A 31 -19.90 14.33 10.11
CA MET A 31 -18.75 13.69 10.76
C MET A 31 -17.77 14.69 11.38
N GLN A 32 -18.15 15.96 11.56
CA GLN A 32 -17.26 17.02 12.08
C GLN A 32 -16.66 16.72 13.47
N ASP A 33 -17.38 15.99 14.33
CA ASP A 33 -16.89 15.62 15.67
C ASP A 33 -15.98 14.37 15.66
N ILE A 34 -15.72 13.79 14.49
CA ILE A 34 -14.86 12.61 14.33
C ILE A 34 -13.48 13.05 13.88
N ASP A 35 -12.46 12.61 14.61
CA ASP A 35 -11.06 12.88 14.30
C ASP A 35 -10.63 12.18 12.99
N PRO A 36 -10.36 12.91 11.89
CA PRO A 36 -9.97 12.33 10.61
C PRO A 36 -8.57 11.71 10.64
N ASN A 37 -7.77 11.96 11.68
CA ASN A 37 -6.48 11.29 11.86
C ASN A 37 -6.65 9.87 12.42
N LYS A 38 -7.82 9.55 12.98
CA LYS A 38 -8.14 8.22 13.54
C LYS A 38 -9.01 7.39 12.61
N TYR A 39 -9.91 8.04 11.88
CA TYR A 39 -10.85 7.37 10.98
C TYR A 39 -10.62 7.80 9.54
N SER A 40 -10.58 6.82 8.65
CA SER A 40 -10.89 7.03 7.24
C SER A 40 -12.38 7.35 7.13
N LEU A 41 -12.72 8.59 6.74
CA LEU A 41 -14.10 9.08 6.68
C LEU A 41 -14.63 9.04 5.25
N TYR A 42 -15.73 8.34 5.03
CA TYR A 42 -16.36 8.24 3.71
C TYR A 42 -17.88 8.30 3.79
N THR A 43 -18.51 8.83 2.73
CA THR A 43 -19.94 8.66 2.50
C THR A 43 -20.21 7.30 1.84
N PRO A 44 -21.38 6.69 2.05
CA PRO A 44 -21.83 5.52 1.30
C PRO A 44 -21.67 5.68 -0.22
N SER A 45 -22.07 6.84 -0.76
CA SER A 45 -21.97 7.15 -2.18
C SER A 45 -20.53 7.08 -2.72
N ARG A 46 -19.54 7.56 -1.96
CA ARG A 46 -18.14 7.50 -2.37
C ARG A 46 -17.60 6.06 -2.33
N ILE A 47 -18.01 5.26 -1.36
CA ILE A 47 -17.62 3.84 -1.30
C ILE A 47 -18.25 3.08 -2.47
N GLU A 48 -19.53 3.29 -2.77
CA GLU A 48 -20.19 2.69 -3.94
C GLU A 48 -19.47 3.03 -5.25
N GLU A 49 -19.06 4.28 -5.42
CA GLU A 49 -18.28 4.73 -6.58
C GLU A 49 -16.97 3.94 -6.69
N MET A 50 -16.21 3.84 -5.59
CA MET A 50 -14.95 3.08 -5.56
C MET A 50 -15.16 1.58 -5.84
N PHE A 51 -16.27 1.00 -5.37
CA PHE A 51 -16.65 -0.39 -5.70
C PHE A 51 -16.98 -0.53 -7.19
N LYS A 52 -17.73 0.40 -7.78
CA LYS A 52 -18.06 0.42 -9.21
C LYS A 52 -16.83 0.60 -10.09
N GLU A 53 -15.86 1.41 -9.66
CA GLU A 53 -14.57 1.61 -10.33
C GLU A 53 -13.66 0.38 -10.28
N GLY A 54 -13.85 -0.51 -9.28
CA GLY A 54 -12.90 -1.58 -9.01
C GLY A 54 -11.59 -1.06 -8.39
N ASN A 55 -11.69 0.00 -7.59
CA ASN A 55 -10.57 0.68 -6.97
C ASN A 55 -9.77 -0.27 -6.03
N PRO A 56 -8.42 -0.18 -5.98
CA PRO A 56 -7.62 -1.01 -5.06
C PRO A 56 -8.04 -0.93 -3.59
N PHE A 57 -8.50 0.22 -3.12
CA PHE A 57 -9.01 0.36 -1.75
C PHE A 57 -10.35 -0.35 -1.56
N ALA A 58 -11.25 -0.34 -2.55
CA ALA A 58 -12.50 -1.11 -2.48
C ALA A 58 -12.21 -2.62 -2.37
N TRP A 59 -11.22 -3.11 -3.13
CA TRP A 59 -10.75 -4.49 -3.00
C TRP A 59 -10.10 -4.78 -1.65
N HIS A 60 -9.34 -3.83 -1.11
CA HIS A 60 -8.77 -3.95 0.22
C HIS A 60 -9.87 -4.11 1.28
N LEU A 61 -10.90 -3.28 1.24
CA LEU A 61 -12.05 -3.37 2.13
C LEU A 61 -12.81 -4.69 1.97
N TYR A 62 -13.09 -5.11 0.73
CA TYR A 62 -13.80 -6.37 0.47
C TYR A 62 -13.09 -7.59 1.08
N TYR A 63 -11.76 -7.67 0.97
CA TYR A 63 -11.01 -8.81 1.48
C TYR A 63 -10.68 -8.73 2.98
N GLU A 64 -10.44 -7.54 3.51
CA GLU A 64 -9.75 -7.37 4.80
C GLU A 64 -10.44 -6.42 5.77
N SER A 65 -11.70 -6.04 5.54
CA SER A 65 -12.50 -5.33 6.54
C SER A 65 -13.25 -6.29 7.46
N LYS A 66 -13.47 -5.85 8.70
CA LYS A 66 -14.37 -6.48 9.68
C LYS A 66 -15.28 -5.40 10.27
N LEU A 67 -16.58 -5.66 10.27
CA LEU A 67 -17.56 -4.80 10.88
C LEU A 67 -17.34 -4.76 12.41
N VAL A 68 -17.22 -3.56 12.96
CA VAL A 68 -17.18 -3.29 14.40
C VAL A 68 -18.56 -2.85 14.89
N TYR A 69 -19.22 -2.00 14.12
CA TYR A 69 -20.53 -1.45 14.48
C TYR A 69 -21.33 -1.12 13.24
N SER A 70 -22.64 -1.38 13.26
CA SER A 70 -23.60 -0.85 12.30
C SER A 70 -24.85 -0.35 13.02
N SER A 71 -25.40 0.77 12.55
CA SER A 71 -26.74 1.23 12.91
C SER A 71 -27.86 0.48 12.16
N GLY A 72 -27.52 -0.52 11.34
CA GLY A 72 -28.43 -1.31 10.51
C GLY A 72 -27.73 -2.57 9.98
N GLU A 73 -27.83 -2.84 8.68
CA GLU A 73 -27.10 -3.95 8.04
C GLU A 73 -25.62 -3.61 7.79
N ASP A 74 -24.80 -4.63 7.56
CA ASP A 74 -23.42 -4.49 7.11
C ASP A 74 -23.40 -3.92 5.68
N PHE A 75 -23.04 -2.63 5.59
CA PHE A 75 -23.03 -1.92 4.31
C PHE A 75 -22.00 -2.48 3.32
N LEU A 76 -20.79 -2.84 3.75
CA LEU A 76 -19.79 -3.38 2.83
C LEU A 76 -20.18 -4.77 2.34
N LEU A 77 -20.79 -5.59 3.21
CA LEU A 77 -21.31 -6.89 2.82
C LEU A 77 -22.44 -6.77 1.78
N SER A 78 -23.33 -5.77 1.91
CA SER A 78 -24.45 -5.59 0.98
C SER A 78 -24.03 -5.11 -0.41
N LEU A 79 -22.88 -4.46 -0.55
CA LEU A 79 -22.29 -4.08 -1.84
C LEU A 79 -21.78 -5.29 -2.65
N GLY A 80 -21.49 -6.40 -1.98
CA GLY A 80 -20.89 -7.58 -2.61
C GLY A 80 -19.45 -7.31 -3.06
N LYS A 81 -19.09 -7.84 -4.24
CA LYS A 81 -17.71 -7.81 -4.76
C LYS A 81 -17.47 -6.54 -5.60
N PRO A 82 -16.33 -5.83 -5.44
CA PRO A 82 -15.97 -4.72 -6.30
C PRO A 82 -15.87 -5.12 -7.78
N SER A 83 -16.05 -4.15 -8.68
CA SER A 83 -15.80 -4.33 -10.11
C SER A 83 -14.35 -4.77 -10.38
N LYS A 84 -14.11 -5.36 -11.55
CA LYS A 84 -12.77 -5.78 -11.97
C LYS A 84 -11.82 -4.58 -11.98
N TYR A 85 -10.68 -4.72 -11.29
CA TYR A 85 -9.59 -3.76 -11.36
C TYR A 85 -8.97 -3.74 -12.76
N SER A 86 -9.07 -2.61 -13.45
CA SER A 86 -8.64 -2.44 -14.84
C SER A 86 -7.41 -1.54 -15.02
N ALA A 87 -7.02 -0.80 -13.97
CA ALA A 87 -5.92 0.17 -14.03
C ALA A 87 -4.53 -0.43 -13.77
N CYS A 88 -4.40 -1.76 -13.68
CA CYS A 88 -3.16 -2.44 -13.29
C CYS A 88 -1.94 -1.95 -14.06
N LYS A 89 -1.94 -2.00 -15.40
CA LYS A 89 -0.80 -1.55 -16.22
C LYS A 89 -0.39 -0.10 -15.91
N ALA A 90 -1.37 0.80 -15.82
CA ALA A 90 -1.13 2.22 -15.58
C ALA A 90 -0.53 2.45 -14.18
N ASP A 91 -1.02 1.73 -13.17
CA ASP A 91 -0.49 1.82 -11.80
C ASP A 91 0.91 1.20 -11.69
N LEU A 92 1.20 0.10 -12.39
CA LEU A 92 2.55 -0.48 -12.44
C LEU A 92 3.56 0.52 -13.02
N ILE A 93 3.24 1.14 -14.15
CA ILE A 93 4.09 2.17 -14.77
C ILE A 93 4.27 3.37 -13.83
N LYS A 94 3.19 3.81 -13.17
CA LYS A 94 3.23 4.92 -12.22
C LYS A 94 4.15 4.63 -11.04
N PHE A 95 4.09 3.44 -10.45
CA PHE A 95 4.95 3.10 -9.31
C PHE A 95 6.40 2.85 -9.71
N LYS A 96 6.65 2.31 -10.92
CA LYS A 96 8.02 2.26 -11.47
C LYS A 96 8.59 3.67 -11.63
N LYS A 97 7.82 4.59 -12.22
CA LYS A 97 8.23 5.98 -12.35
C LYS A 97 8.53 6.64 -10.99
N LEU A 98 7.67 6.41 -9.98
CA LEU A 98 7.92 6.92 -8.63
C LEU A 98 9.25 6.38 -8.05
N PHE A 99 9.56 5.10 -8.27
CA PHE A 99 10.82 4.51 -7.86
C PHE A 99 12.01 5.21 -8.54
N ASP A 100 11.96 5.40 -9.86
CA ASP A 100 13.02 6.05 -10.64
C ASP A 100 13.28 7.47 -10.17
N GLU A 101 12.22 8.28 -10.06
CA GLU A 101 12.31 9.67 -9.60
C GLU A 101 12.87 9.78 -8.19
N SER A 102 12.50 8.84 -7.30
CA SER A 102 13.00 8.82 -5.92
C SER A 102 14.47 8.39 -5.84
N VAL A 103 14.91 7.44 -6.67
CA VAL A 103 16.31 7.03 -6.77
C VAL A 103 17.19 8.16 -7.32
N ASP A 104 16.72 8.86 -8.34
CA ASP A 104 17.43 10.00 -8.92
C ASP A 104 17.54 11.16 -7.93
N SER A 105 16.44 11.47 -7.23
CA SER A 105 16.40 12.45 -6.15
C SER A 105 17.43 12.11 -5.06
N MET A 106 17.40 10.87 -4.57
CA MET A 106 18.31 10.34 -3.56
C MET A 106 19.80 10.51 -3.93
N ARG A 107 20.15 10.27 -5.20
CA ARG A 107 21.52 10.40 -5.71
C ARG A 107 21.96 11.84 -5.93
N SER A 108 21.01 12.75 -6.12
CA SER A 108 21.28 14.15 -6.47
C SER A 108 21.60 15.03 -5.25
N ASN A 109 21.01 14.75 -4.09
CA ASN A 109 21.24 15.49 -2.85
C ASN A 109 20.81 14.69 -1.60
N GLU A 110 21.41 14.99 -0.45
CA GLU A 110 21.16 14.26 0.80
C GLU A 110 20.03 14.86 1.66
N TYR A 111 19.46 16.01 1.28
CA TYR A 111 18.54 16.77 2.14
C TYR A 111 17.21 16.05 2.40
N SER A 112 16.79 15.18 1.48
CA SER A 112 15.50 14.46 1.51
C SER A 112 15.64 12.94 1.64
N ILE A 113 16.82 12.42 2.01
CA ILE A 113 17.12 10.98 1.98
C ILE A 113 16.05 10.10 2.66
N VAL A 114 15.53 10.52 3.82
CA VAL A 114 14.47 9.78 4.53
C VAL A 114 13.17 9.74 3.69
N PHE A 115 12.81 10.86 3.08
CA PHE A 115 11.63 10.96 2.24
C PHE A 115 11.77 10.15 0.95
N ASP A 116 12.94 10.21 0.30
CA ASP A 116 13.21 9.46 -0.93
C ASP A 116 13.13 7.95 -0.67
N LEU A 117 13.75 7.46 0.41
CA LEU A 117 13.66 6.06 0.83
C LEU A 117 12.22 5.65 1.19
N ALA A 118 11.43 6.56 1.78
CA ALA A 118 10.01 6.33 2.05
C ALA A 118 9.19 6.19 0.75
N MET A 119 9.51 6.97 -0.29
CA MET A 119 8.85 6.89 -1.59
C MET A 119 9.26 5.63 -2.36
N ILE A 120 10.53 5.22 -2.28
CA ILE A 120 11.02 3.94 -2.81
C ILE A 120 10.26 2.77 -2.18
N PHE A 121 10.11 2.76 -0.85
CA PHE A 121 9.33 1.71 -0.17
C PHE A 121 7.87 1.69 -0.64
N LEU A 122 7.25 2.88 -0.74
CA LEU A 122 5.87 3.03 -1.21
C LEU A 122 5.71 2.49 -2.64
N ALA A 123 6.65 2.80 -3.53
CA ALA A 123 6.67 2.33 -4.91
C ALA A 123 6.73 0.80 -4.99
N ILE A 124 7.71 0.17 -4.32
CA ILE A 124 7.89 -1.29 -4.32
C ILE A 124 6.65 -2.01 -3.78
N ARG A 125 6.13 -1.57 -2.63
CA ARG A 125 4.96 -2.17 -1.99
C ARG A 125 3.72 -2.03 -2.86
N ASN A 126 3.42 -0.82 -3.34
CA ASN A 126 2.18 -0.60 -4.08
C ASN A 126 2.23 -1.22 -5.47
N PHE A 127 3.40 -1.23 -6.12
CA PHE A 127 3.59 -1.95 -7.38
C PHE A 127 3.26 -3.44 -7.23
N SER A 128 3.83 -4.10 -6.22
CA SER A 128 3.53 -5.52 -5.96
C SER A 128 2.06 -5.75 -5.56
N THR A 129 1.46 -4.87 -4.75
CA THR A 129 0.02 -4.97 -4.41
C THR A 129 -0.85 -4.86 -5.67
N CYS A 130 -0.63 -3.87 -6.53
CA CYS A 130 -1.34 -3.70 -7.79
C CYS A 130 -1.15 -4.91 -8.72
N TYR A 131 0.08 -5.43 -8.82
CA TYR A 131 0.36 -6.63 -9.60
C TYR A 131 -0.45 -7.83 -9.11
N THR A 132 -0.47 -8.11 -7.79
CA THR A 132 -1.30 -9.20 -7.26
C THR A 132 -2.78 -8.97 -7.50
N LEU A 133 -3.25 -7.72 -7.41
CA LEU A 133 -4.66 -7.40 -7.65
C LEU A 133 -5.08 -7.59 -9.11
N GLY A 134 -4.19 -7.30 -10.06
CA GLY A 134 -4.45 -7.48 -11.49
C GLY A 134 -4.24 -8.92 -11.98
N CYS A 135 -3.32 -9.68 -11.36
CA CYS A 135 -2.84 -10.94 -11.93
C CYS A 135 -3.13 -12.18 -11.08
N TYR A 136 -3.39 -12.06 -9.77
CA TYR A 136 -3.63 -13.21 -8.90
C TYR A 136 -5.13 -13.37 -8.62
N GLU A 137 -5.54 -14.61 -8.31
CA GLU A 137 -6.91 -14.87 -7.86
C GLU A 137 -7.21 -14.18 -6.52
N ARG A 138 -6.20 -14.10 -5.64
CA ARG A 138 -6.28 -13.45 -4.34
C ARG A 138 -5.19 -12.39 -4.20
N PRO A 139 -5.53 -11.10 -4.03
CA PRO A 139 -4.56 -10.04 -3.84
C PRO A 139 -3.86 -10.14 -2.49
N ILE A 140 -2.67 -9.53 -2.39
CA ILE A 140 -1.84 -9.49 -1.18
C ILE A 140 -1.64 -8.02 -0.79
N PHE A 141 -2.31 -7.56 0.27
CA PHE A 141 -2.24 -6.16 0.76
C PHE A 141 -1.16 -5.93 1.84
N SER A 142 -0.41 -6.98 2.18
CA SER A 142 0.69 -6.93 3.15
C SER A 142 1.68 -5.82 2.78
N ARG A 143 2.27 -5.17 3.80
CA ARG A 143 3.39 -4.23 3.58
C ARG A 143 4.63 -4.90 2.99
N GLN A 144 4.70 -6.22 3.05
CA GLN A 144 5.75 -7.06 2.45
C GLN A 144 5.22 -7.83 1.23
N SER A 145 4.20 -7.30 0.53
CA SER A 145 3.61 -7.93 -0.67
C SER A 145 4.66 -8.32 -1.72
N PHE A 146 5.73 -7.53 -1.86
CA PHE A 146 6.82 -7.75 -2.82
C PHE A 146 7.62 -9.04 -2.54
N GLU A 147 7.74 -9.49 -1.29
CA GLU A 147 8.40 -10.77 -0.97
C GLU A 147 7.46 -11.98 -1.19
N LYS A 148 6.15 -11.72 -1.25
CA LYS A 148 5.09 -12.74 -1.31
C LYS A 148 4.57 -12.99 -2.73
N LEU A 149 5.15 -12.35 -3.75
CA LEU A 149 4.85 -12.66 -5.14
C LEU A 149 5.28 -14.10 -5.45
N THR A 150 4.41 -14.89 -6.06
CA THR A 150 4.69 -16.30 -6.40
C THR A 150 5.69 -16.43 -7.54
N ASP A 151 5.63 -15.50 -8.50
CA ASP A 151 6.34 -15.61 -9.77
C ASP A 151 7.60 -14.75 -9.79
N TYR A 152 7.60 -13.64 -9.04
CA TYR A 152 8.66 -12.64 -9.01
C TYR A 152 8.91 -12.14 -7.58
N PRO A 153 9.30 -12.98 -6.61
CA PRO A 153 9.55 -12.51 -5.24
C PRO A 153 10.79 -11.60 -5.22
N LEU A 154 10.64 -10.40 -4.65
CA LEU A 154 11.76 -9.49 -4.38
C LEU A 154 12.29 -9.72 -2.96
N ILE A 155 13.35 -10.50 -2.82
CA ILE A 155 14.00 -10.73 -1.53
C ILE A 155 15.11 -9.71 -1.31
N LEU A 156 14.98 -8.90 -0.26
CA LEU A 156 15.95 -7.86 0.12
C LEU A 156 16.64 -8.21 1.45
N ASP A 157 17.87 -7.71 1.64
CA ASP A 157 18.56 -7.76 2.93
C ASP A 157 17.67 -7.15 4.02
N SER A 158 17.62 -7.79 5.20
CA SER A 158 16.75 -7.35 6.30
C SER A 158 17.02 -5.91 6.73
N ARG A 159 18.28 -5.46 6.66
CA ARG A 159 18.67 -4.08 6.99
C ARG A 159 18.09 -3.08 5.99
N ILE A 160 18.10 -3.43 4.70
CA ILE A 160 17.46 -2.60 3.66
C ILE A 160 15.95 -2.53 3.89
N LYS A 161 15.31 -3.68 4.15
CA LYS A 161 13.86 -3.72 4.39
C LYS A 161 13.47 -2.86 5.58
N GLU A 162 14.21 -3.00 6.68
CA GLU A 162 14.00 -2.20 7.88
C GLU A 162 14.20 -0.71 7.59
N MET A 163 15.31 -0.33 6.92
CA MET A 163 15.57 1.06 6.55
C MET A 163 14.45 1.66 5.70
N LEU A 164 14.02 0.98 4.63
CA LEU A 164 12.96 1.45 3.74
C LEU A 164 11.61 1.60 4.49
N MET A 165 11.26 0.61 5.31
CA MET A 165 10.02 0.63 6.11
C MET A 165 10.06 1.72 7.18
N MET A 166 11.17 1.86 7.88
CA MET A 166 11.35 2.86 8.94
C MET A 166 11.43 4.27 8.39
N SER A 167 12.04 4.48 7.22
CA SER A 167 11.97 5.75 6.50
C SER A 167 10.52 6.16 6.22
N ARG A 168 9.66 5.21 5.80
CA ARG A 168 8.23 5.48 5.61
C ARG A 168 7.52 5.85 6.91
N ILE A 169 7.76 5.11 7.99
CA ILE A 169 7.19 5.41 9.30
C ILE A 169 7.66 6.79 9.79
N SER A 170 8.95 7.10 9.63
CA SER A 170 9.55 8.37 9.99
C SER A 170 8.90 9.54 9.27
N SER A 171 8.77 9.46 7.93
CA SER A 171 8.18 10.54 7.12
C SER A 171 6.67 10.75 7.37
N THR A 172 5.94 9.73 7.84
CA THR A 172 4.49 9.82 8.02
C THR A 172 4.06 10.07 9.46
N ARG A 173 4.87 9.69 10.44
CA ARG A 173 4.53 9.76 11.86
C ARG A 173 5.50 10.61 12.70
N GLY A 174 6.50 11.23 12.06
CA GLY A 174 7.47 12.10 12.73
C GLY A 174 8.37 11.37 13.72
N ILE A 175 8.59 10.07 13.53
CA ILE A 175 9.53 9.29 14.34
C ILE A 175 10.94 9.52 13.80
N ASN A 176 11.89 9.88 14.66
CA ASN A 176 13.29 10.00 14.25
C ASN A 176 13.87 8.62 13.99
N TYR A 177 14.28 8.36 12.75
CA TYR A 177 15.01 7.15 12.37
C TYR A 177 16.39 7.54 11.82
N TYR A 178 17.43 6.91 12.35
CA TYR A 178 18.80 7.13 11.89
C TYR A 178 19.15 6.14 10.78
N ILE A 179 19.48 6.68 9.60
CA ILE A 179 19.95 5.88 8.47
C ILE A 179 21.46 5.73 8.60
N SER A 180 21.93 4.48 8.72
CA SER A 180 23.37 4.21 8.70
C SER A 180 23.92 4.30 7.28
N SER A 181 25.10 4.91 7.14
CA SER A 181 25.81 5.01 5.86
C SER A 181 26.14 3.64 5.26
N GLU A 182 26.42 2.64 6.10
CA GLU A 182 26.64 1.26 5.66
C GLU A 182 25.37 0.67 5.00
N THR A 183 24.20 0.85 5.61
CA THR A 183 22.95 0.32 5.05
C THR A 183 22.54 1.08 3.79
N LEU A 184 22.81 2.39 3.72
CA LEU A 184 22.59 3.16 2.51
C LEU A 184 23.50 2.68 1.36
N SER A 185 24.80 2.47 1.62
CA SER A 185 25.72 1.93 0.61
C SER A 185 25.35 0.50 0.18
N LEU A 186 24.81 -0.31 1.10
CA LEU A 186 24.27 -1.61 0.75
C LEU A 186 23.04 -1.50 -0.15
N PHE A 187 22.12 -0.57 0.15
CA PHE A 187 20.95 -0.31 -0.66
C PHE A 187 21.32 0.16 -2.08
N GLU A 188 22.31 1.04 -2.23
CA GLU A 188 22.77 1.50 -3.55
C GLU A 188 23.18 0.35 -4.47
N LYS A 189 23.77 -0.71 -3.91
CA LYS A 189 24.18 -1.92 -4.66
C LYS A 189 22.99 -2.79 -5.07
N GLU A 190 21.85 -2.66 -4.41
CA GLU A 190 20.63 -3.43 -4.69
C GLU A 190 19.67 -2.68 -5.64
N ILE A 191 19.90 -1.39 -5.92
CA ILE A 191 19.04 -0.59 -6.81
C ILE A 191 18.87 -1.25 -8.18
N GLU A 192 19.96 -1.72 -8.80
CA GLU A 192 19.90 -2.36 -10.13
C GLU A 192 19.05 -3.63 -10.11
N LYS A 193 19.13 -4.42 -9.04
CA LYS A 193 18.30 -5.61 -8.86
C LYS A 193 16.82 -5.25 -8.69
N ILE A 194 16.51 -4.19 -7.94
CA ILE A 194 15.13 -3.71 -7.77
C ILE A 194 14.59 -3.17 -9.11
N ASP A 195 15.38 -2.39 -9.83
CA ASP A 195 15.03 -1.88 -11.15
C ASP A 195 14.73 -3.02 -12.14
N LYS A 196 15.61 -4.02 -12.19
CA LYS A 196 15.40 -5.23 -13.00
C LYS A 196 14.10 -5.95 -12.63
N TRP A 197 13.81 -6.07 -11.34
CA TRP A 197 12.57 -6.70 -10.86
C TRP A 197 11.31 -5.95 -11.34
N PHE A 198 11.31 -4.62 -11.31
CA PHE A 198 10.21 -3.84 -11.88
C PHE A 198 10.04 -4.10 -13.38
N ASN A 199 11.14 -4.08 -14.14
CA ASN A 199 11.11 -4.26 -15.59
C ASN A 199 10.66 -5.66 -15.99
N GLU A 200 11.14 -6.71 -15.32
CA GLU A 200 10.72 -8.11 -15.53
C GLU A 200 9.20 -8.28 -15.35
N ILE A 201 8.62 -7.66 -14.32
CA ILE A 201 7.18 -7.71 -14.07
C ILE A 201 6.41 -6.92 -15.14
N LEU A 202 6.89 -5.73 -15.53
CA LEU A 202 6.25 -4.90 -16.56
C LEU A 202 6.22 -5.62 -17.92
N GLU A 203 7.34 -6.21 -18.33
CA GLU A 203 7.44 -7.00 -19.55
C GLU A 203 6.53 -8.24 -19.49
N SER A 204 6.52 -8.96 -18.36
CA SER A 204 5.66 -10.13 -18.20
C SER A 204 4.18 -9.77 -18.21
N TYR A 205 3.78 -8.64 -17.62
CA TYR A 205 2.38 -8.22 -17.59
C TYR A 205 1.79 -8.11 -19.00
N GLU A 206 2.56 -7.62 -19.98
CA GLU A 206 2.11 -7.53 -21.38
C GLU A 206 1.79 -8.89 -22.01
N SER A 207 2.39 -9.97 -21.51
CA SER A 207 2.16 -11.33 -22.00
C SER A 207 1.03 -12.09 -21.28
N ARG A 208 0.53 -11.55 -20.16
CA ARG A 208 -0.47 -12.21 -19.28
C ARG A 208 -1.90 -11.72 -19.45
N VAL A 209 -2.10 -10.60 -20.15
CA VAL A 209 -3.39 -9.93 -20.34
C VAL A 209 -3.77 -9.94 -21.81
#